data_AF-A0A7C7BSZ0-F1
#
_entry.id   AF-A0A7C7BSZ0-F1
#
_cell.length_a   1.000
_cell.length_b   1.000
_cell.length_c   1.000
_cell.angle_alpha   90.00
_cell.angle_beta   90.00
_cell.angle_gamma   90.00
#
_symmetry.space_group_name_H-M   'P 1'
#
loop_
_entity.id
_entity.type
_entity.pdbx_description
1 polymer ?
#
loop_
_entity_poly.entity_id
_entity_poly.type
_entity_poly.pdbx_seq_one_letter_code
_entity_poly.pdbx_strand_id
1 'polypeptide(L)' 'MIVRYTVGDVAKLADCSSYLVRRLNNLGYLKCGRDYRNRRIFTDPDRAAKAIRELLGENVVTKKK' A
#
# COMPACT_ATOMS: atom_id res chain seq x y z
N MET A 1 21.15 2.52 -5.21
CA MET A 1 20.17 3.63 -5.33
C MET A 1 18.98 3.32 -4.43
N ILE A 2 18.56 4.25 -3.57
CA ILE A 2 17.32 4.07 -2.80
C ILE A 2 16.16 4.44 -3.72
N VAL A 3 15.48 3.43 -4.25
CA VAL A 3 14.32 3.66 -5.12
C VAL A 3 13.15 4.09 -4.22
N ARG A 4 12.57 5.24 -4.54
CA ARG A 4 11.47 5.83 -3.77
C ARG A 4 10.17 5.60 -4.52
N TYR A 5 9.31 4.74 -3.98
CA TYR A 5 8.02 4.44 -4.58
C TYR A 5 6.92 5.26 -3.94
N THR A 6 6.00 5.77 -4.75
CA THR A 6 4.85 6.53 -4.29
C THR A 6 3.65 5.63 -4.06
N VAL A 7 2.59 6.21 -3.48
CA VAL A 7 1.27 5.57 -3.38
C VAL A 7 0.80 5.01 -4.73
N GLY A 8 1.03 5.74 -5.83
CA GLY A 8 0.58 5.32 -7.16
C GLY A 8 1.32 4.07 -7.65
N ASP A 9 2.60 3.95 -7.34
CA ASP A 9 3.41 2.80 -7.75
C ASP A 9 3.01 1.55 -6.97
N VAL A 10 2.83 1.68 -5.65
CA VAL A 10 2.33 0.59 -4.80
C VAL A 10 0.92 0.16 -5.22
N ALA A 11 0.06 1.12 -5.60
CA ALA A 11 -1.30 0.83 -6.08
C ALA A 11 -1.28 -0.02 -7.36
N LYS A 12 -0.40 0.33 -8.32
CA LYS A 12 -0.20 -0.46 -9.54
C LYS A 12 0.34 -1.86 -9.24
N LEU A 13 1.32 -1.97 -8.35
CA LEU A 13 1.87 -3.28 -7.95
C LEU A 13 0.81 -4.13 -7.26
N ALA A 14 0.00 -3.55 -6.38
CA ALA A 14 -1.03 -4.27 -5.65
C ALA A 14 -2.33 -4.50 -6.45
N ASP A 15 -2.41 -4.01 -7.68
CA ASP A 15 -3.63 -3.97 -8.50
C ASP A 15 -4.85 -3.42 -7.73
N CYS A 16 -4.67 -2.26 -7.09
CA CYS A 16 -5.71 -1.63 -6.28
C CYS A 16 -5.74 -0.11 -6.46
N SER A 17 -6.75 0.54 -5.86
CA SER A 17 -6.84 1.99 -5.90
C SER A 17 -5.82 2.66 -4.99
N SER A 18 -5.26 3.80 -5.42
CA SER A 18 -4.40 4.64 -4.57
C SER A 18 -5.11 5.12 -3.29
N TYR A 19 -6.45 5.20 -3.31
CA TYR A 19 -7.24 5.50 -2.12
C TYR A 19 -7.08 4.40 -1.05
N LEU A 20 -7.17 3.12 -1.45
CA LEU A 20 -7.00 2.00 -0.53
C LEU A 20 -5.62 2.00 0.12
N VAL A 21 -4.56 2.22 -0.67
CA VAL A 21 -3.19 2.32 -0.16
C VAL A 21 -3.07 3.41 0.91
N ARG A 22 -3.65 4.60 0.67
CA ARG A 22 -3.67 5.69 1.66
C ARG A 22 -4.44 5.32 2.91
N ARG A 23 -5.60 4.67 2.75
CA ARG A 23 -6.43 4.22 3.87
C ARG A 23 -5.69 3.20 4.73
N LEU A 24 -5.07 2.19 4.14
CA LEU A 24 -4.31 1.17 4.85
C LEU A 24 -3.07 1.73 5.54
N ASN A 25 -2.38 2.69 4.93
CA ASN A 25 -1.31 3.41 5.60
C ASN A 25 -1.82 4.25 6.79
N ASN A 26 -2.94 4.96 6.65
CA ASN A 26 -3.54 5.73 7.76
C ASN A 26 -3.99 4.84 8.93
N LEU A 27 -4.43 3.62 8.63
CA LEU A 27 -4.78 2.61 9.63
C LEU A 27 -3.55 1.92 10.26
N GLY A 28 -2.34 2.23 9.79
CA GLY A 28 -1.08 1.69 10.34
C GLY A 28 -0.66 0.33 9.76
N TYR A 29 -1.40 -0.23 8.81
CA TYR A 29 -1.06 -1.53 8.19
C TYR A 29 0.16 -1.44 7.26
N LEU A 30 0.43 -0.27 6.68
CA LEU A 30 1.56 -0.06 5.79
C LEU A 30 2.54 0.93 6.40
N LYS A 31 3.82 0.59 6.43
CA LYS A 31 4.89 1.50 6.83
C LYS A 31 5.37 2.30 5.63
N CYS A 32 5.36 3.63 5.74
CA CYS A 32 5.95 4.52 4.75
C CYS A 32 6.64 5.70 5.45
N GLY A 33 7.67 6.25 4.80
CA GLY A 33 8.20 7.56 5.16
C GLY A 33 7.40 8.69 4.53
N ARG A 34 7.77 9.92 4.86
CA ARG A 34 7.35 11.11 4.13
C ARG A 34 8.56 11.84 3.54
N ASP A 35 8.41 12.40 2.36
CA ASP A 35 9.43 13.29 1.80
C ASP A 35 9.23 14.75 2.23
N TYR A 36 10.12 15.64 1.78
CA TYR A 36 10.08 17.09 2.04
C TYR A 36 8.81 17.78 1.51
N ARG A 37 8.06 17.13 0.60
CA ARG A 37 6.76 17.59 0.08
C ARG A 37 5.59 16.88 0.77
N ASN A 38 5.84 16.20 1.89
CA ASN A 38 4.84 15.46 2.64
C ASN A 38 4.17 14.32 1.86
N ARG A 39 4.80 13.85 0.77
CA ARG A 39 4.34 12.68 0.00
C ARG A 39 4.73 11.40 0.73
N ARG A 40 3.83 10.41 0.73
CA ARG A 40 4.11 9.07 1.27
C ARG A 40 5.07 8.35 0.34
N ILE A 41 6.21 7.94 0.88
CA ILE A 41 7.26 7.21 0.16
C ILE A 41 7.46 5.84 0.79
N PHE A 42 7.35 4.81 -0.04
CA PHE A 42 7.58 3.43 0.32
C PHE A 42 8.99 3.04 -0.12
N THR A 43 9.80 2.59 0.83
CA THR A 43 11.16 2.09 0.59
C THR A 43 11.17 0.62 0.19
N ASP A 44 10.07 -0.09 0.47
CA ASP A 44 9.85 -1.50 0.15
C ASP A 44 8.42 -1.65 -0.42
N PRO A 45 8.24 -1.38 -1.73
CA PRO A 45 6.92 -1.37 -2.34
C PRO A 45 6.35 -2.78 -2.50
N ASP A 46 7.20 -3.79 -2.68
CA ASP A 46 6.78 -5.20 -2.84
C ASP A 46 6.17 -5.73 -1.55
N ARG A 47 6.79 -5.44 -0.39
CA ARG A 47 6.20 -5.77 0.90
C ARG A 47 4.89 -5.04 1.14
N ALA A 48 4.80 -3.76 0.77
CA ALA A 48 3.56 -3.01 0.88
C ALA A 48 2.46 -3.60 -0.01
N ALA A 49 2.78 -3.93 -1.26
CA ALA A 49 1.85 -4.54 -2.20
C ALA A 49 1.39 -5.92 -1.75
N LYS A 50 2.31 -6.75 -1.23
CA LYS A 50 1.99 -8.06 -0.66
C LYS A 50 1.02 -7.93 0.52
N ALA A 51 1.30 -7.04 1.47
CA ALA A 51 0.41 -6.80 2.61
C ALA A 51 -1.00 -6.33 2.17
N ILE A 52 -1.08 -5.46 1.15
CA ILE A 52 -2.37 -5.04 0.59
C ILE A 52 -3.13 -6.22 0.00
N ARG A 53 -2.45 -7.06 -0.80
CA ARG A 53 -3.06 -8.24 -1.43
C ARG A 53 -3.52 -9.26 -0.39
N GLU A 54 -2.77 -9.48 0.68
CA GLU A 54 -3.16 -10.36 1.80
C GLU A 54 -4.42 -9.85 2.49
N LEU A 55 -4.47 -8.56 2.85
CA LEU A 55 -5.64 -7.93 3.48
C LEU A 55 -6.88 -7.90 2.57
N LEU A 56 -6.67 -7.78 1.25
CA LEU A 56 -7.75 -7.87 0.26
C LEU A 56 -8.21 -9.32 0.06
N GLY A 57 -7.29 -10.28 0.01
CA GLY A 57 -7.60 -11.71 -0.09
C GLY A 57 -8.42 -12.20 1.11
N GLU A 58 -8.07 -11.76 2.32
CA GLU A 58 -8.88 -12.02 3.52
C GLU A 58 -10.27 -11.37 3.45
N ASN A 59 -10.39 -10.17 2.87
CA ASN A 59 -11.69 -9.52 2.63
C ASN A 59 -12.52 -10.19 1.51
N VAL A 60 -11.88 -10.80 0.51
CA VAL A 60 -12.58 -11.53 -0.57
C VAL A 60 -13.10 -12.87 -0.05
N VAL A 61 -12.33 -13.57 0.80
CA VAL A 61 -12.75 -14.84 1.40
C VAL A 61 -13.86 -14.64 2.44
N THR A 62 -13.95 -13.47 3.07
CA THR A 62 -15.00 -13.17 4.08
C THR A 62 -16.32 -12.65 3.49
N LYS A 63 -16.39 -12.37 2.18
CA LYS A 63 -17.68 -12.20 1.47
C LYS A 63 -18.21 -13.54 0.93
N LYS A 64 -18.41 -14.49 1.82
CA LYS A 64 -19.31 -15.64 1.62
C LYS A 64 -20.12 -15.89 2.88
N LYS A 65 -21.08 -15.00 3.17
CA LYS A 65 -22.48 -15.35 3.52
C LYS A 65 -23.30 -14.09 3.74
#